data_AF-A0A496ZES3-F1
#
_entry.id   AF-A0A496ZES3-F1
#
_cell.length_a   1.000
_cell.length_b   1.000
_cell.length_c   1.000
_cell.angle_alpha   90.00
_cell.angle_beta   90.00
_cell.angle_gamma   90.00
#
_symmetry.space_group_name_H-M   'P 1'
#
loop_
_entity.id
_entity.type
_entity.pdbx_description
1 polymer ?
#
loop_
_entity_poly.entity_id
_entity_poly.type
_entity_poly.pdbx_seq_one_letter_code
_entity_poly.pdbx_strand_id
1 'polypeptide(L)'
;MEITEKKALASLDSYIKNIDAQRKLKQSSRQMAPVTDKEGDKVELSAEAKQIQTAGRLIKSMPEIREEKVAHIRNQLKTGTYQLDPGKIAAAMLKEALSDENT
;
A
#
# COMPACT_ATOMS: atom_id res chain seq x y z
N MET A 1 6.05 13.24 10.17
CA MET A 1 5.84 13.03 8.72
C MET A 1 4.81 11.96 8.39
N GLU A 2 4.32 11.18 9.35
CA GLU A 2 3.34 10.08 9.16
C GLU A 2 1.93 10.52 8.70
N ILE A 3 1.52 11.76 8.98
CA ILE A 3 0.13 12.21 8.76
C ILE A 3 -0.14 12.56 7.29
N THR A 4 0.88 12.94 6.53
CA THR A 4 0.73 13.38 5.12
C THR A 4 0.60 12.20 4.16
N GLU A 5 1.29 11.08 4.41
CA GLU A 5 1.27 9.91 3.53
C GLU A 5 -0.08 9.17 3.57
N LYS A 6 -0.65 8.91 4.76
CA LYS A 6 -1.96 8.26 4.87
C LYS A 6 -3.07 9.05 4.18
N LYS A 7 -3.04 10.39 4.28
CA LYS A 7 -3.99 11.27 3.60
C LYS A 7 -3.78 11.29 2.09
N ALA A 8 -2.54 11.22 1.62
CA ALA A 8 -2.21 11.11 0.19
C ALA A 8 -2.65 9.76 -0.40
N LEU A 9 -2.52 8.66 0.34
CA LEU A 9 -3.02 7.35 -0.08
C LEU A 9 -4.56 7.32 -0.13
N ALA A 10 -5.22 7.89 0.88
CA ALA A 10 -6.68 8.00 0.90
C ALA A 10 -7.24 8.89 -0.23
N SER A 11 -6.55 9.99 -0.56
CA SER A 11 -6.94 10.85 -1.69
C SER A 11 -6.71 10.15 -3.03
N LEU A 12 -5.62 9.39 -3.18
CA LEU A 12 -5.35 8.59 -4.38
C LEU A 12 -6.38 7.47 -4.59
N ASP A 13 -6.76 6.77 -3.53
CA ASP A 13 -7.80 5.73 -3.57
C ASP A 13 -9.15 6.31 -4.01
N SER A 14 -9.50 7.52 -3.54
CA SER A 14 -10.72 8.21 -3.94
C SER A 14 -10.70 8.61 -5.43
N TYR A 15 -9.56 9.07 -5.94
CA TYR A 15 -9.36 9.42 -7.34
C TYR A 15 -9.48 8.20 -8.25
N ILE A 16 -8.87 7.07 -7.87
CA ILE A 16 -8.97 5.81 -8.63
C ILE A 16 -10.41 5.31 -8.67
N LYS A 17 -11.11 5.32 -7.52
CA LYS A 17 -12.52 4.89 -7.44
C LYS A 17 -13.42 5.71 -8.36
N ASN A 18 -13.17 7.01 -8.48
CA ASN A 18 -13.91 7.89 -9.39
C ASN A 18 -13.65 7.56 -10.86
N ILE A 19 -12.40 7.25 -11.24
CA ILE A 19 -12.06 6.82 -12.61
C ILE A 19 -12.72 5.48 -12.96
N ASP A 20 -12.68 4.50 -12.05
CA ASP A 20 -13.32 3.20 -12.28
C ASP A 20 -14.85 3.30 -12.37
N ALA A 21 -15.46 4.16 -11.55
CA ALA A 21 -16.89 4.46 -11.64
C ALA A 21 -17.27 5.12 -12.98
N GLN A 22 -16.48 6.08 -13.46
CA GLN A 22 -16.69 6.73 -14.76
C GLN A 22 -16.52 5.76 -15.94
N ARG A 23 -15.57 4.82 -15.87
CA ARG A 23 -15.39 3.76 -16.87
C ARG A 23 -16.59 2.82 -16.93
N LYS A 24 -17.10 2.36 -15.78
CA LYS A 24 -18.29 1.49 -15.72
C LYS A 24 -19.53 2.17 -16.29
N LEU A 25 -19.73 3.46 -16.02
CA LEU A 25 -20.86 4.25 -16.55
C LEU A 25 -20.78 4.44 -18.08
N LYS A 26 -19.59 4.71 -18.65
CA LYS A 26 -19.38 4.79 -20.11
C LYS A 26 -19.53 3.44 -20.81
N GLN A 27 -19.29 2.33 -20.12
CA GLN A 27 -19.40 0.98 -20.70
C GLN A 27 -20.86 0.52 -20.80
N SER A 28 -21.74 0.95 -19.87
CA SER A 28 -23.18 0.71 -19.96
C SER A 28 -23.92 1.55 -21.02
N SER A 29 -23.38 2.70 -21.43
CA SER A 29 -24.03 3.56 -22.45
C SER A 29 -23.65 3.24 -23.89
N ARG A 30 -22.73 2.28 -24.13
CA ARG A 30 -22.22 1.95 -25.47
C ARG A 30 -23.10 1.00 -26.29
N GLN A 31 -24.25 0.58 -25.77
CA GLN A 31 -25.19 -0.29 -26.48
C GLN A 31 -26.24 0.46 -27.33
N MET A 32 -26.27 1.81 -27.32
CA MET A 32 -27.23 2.55 -28.14
C MET A 32 -26.59 3.82 -28.78
N ALA A 33 -26.42 3.75 -30.10
CA ALA A 33 -26.21 4.84 -31.08
C ALA A 33 -24.81 5.47 -31.28
N PRO A 34 -24.42 5.81 -32.54
CA PRO A 34 -23.15 6.45 -32.88
C PRO A 34 -23.29 7.97 -32.76
N VAL A 35 -22.47 8.59 -31.91
CA VAL A 35 -22.44 10.05 -31.77
C VAL A 35 -21.00 10.53 -31.85
N THR A 36 -20.81 11.47 -32.77
CA THR A 36 -19.65 12.30 -33.06
C THR A 36 -18.75 12.61 -31.88
N ASP A 37 -17.45 12.38 -32.09
CA ASP A 37 -16.35 12.66 -31.18
C ASP A 37 -16.35 14.13 -30.73
N LYS A 38 -16.98 14.39 -29.58
CA LYS A 38 -16.50 15.43 -28.69
C LYS A 38 -15.44 14.76 -27.83
N GLU A 39 -14.19 15.20 -27.97
CA GLU A 39 -13.06 14.84 -27.12
C GLU A 39 -13.41 15.18 -25.67
N GLY A 40 -14.13 14.27 -25.02
CA GLY A 40 -14.42 14.35 -23.60
C GLY A 40 -13.11 14.16 -22.86
N ASP A 41 -12.89 15.03 -21.87
CA ASP A 41 -11.71 15.06 -21.02
C ASP A 41 -11.27 13.63 -20.62
N LYS A 42 -10.09 13.22 -21.11
CA LYS A 42 -9.59 11.85 -20.98
C LYS A 42 -8.76 11.77 -19.71
N VAL A 43 -9.39 11.36 -18.62
CA VAL A 43 -8.70 11.06 -17.36
C VAL A 43 -7.85 9.79 -17.49
N GLU A 44 -6.53 9.96 -17.51
CA GLU A 44 -5.55 8.88 -17.45
C GLU A 44 -4.81 8.88 -16.11
N LEU A 45 -4.65 7.70 -15.51
CA LEU A 45 -3.81 7.54 -14.33
C LEU A 45 -2.35 7.78 -14.71
N SER A 46 -1.64 8.63 -13.96
CA SER A 46 -0.20 8.84 -14.13
C SER A 46 0.57 7.52 -13.96
N ALA A 47 1.76 7.44 -14.56
CA ALA A 47 2.61 6.26 -14.46
C ALA A 47 2.97 5.94 -12.99
N GLU A 48 3.26 6.96 -12.20
CA GLU A 48 3.56 6.88 -10.76
C GLU A 48 2.38 6.32 -9.95
N ALA A 49 1.16 6.79 -10.22
CA ALA A 49 -0.04 6.28 -9.55
C ALA A 49 -0.27 4.79 -9.83
N LYS A 50 0.04 4.30 -11.04
CA LYS A 50 -0.03 2.87 -11.39
C LYS A 50 1.01 2.05 -10.62
N GLN A 51 2.20 2.60 -10.41
CA GLN A 51 3.26 1.94 -9.62
C GLN A 51 2.85 1.82 -8.16
N ILE A 52 2.34 2.90 -7.55
CA ILE A 52 1.84 2.90 -6.16
C ILE A 52 0.70 1.89 -5.99
N GLN A 53 -0.25 1.84 -6.93
CA GLN A 53 -1.34 0.85 -6.90
C GLN A 53 -0.82 -0.59 -6.94
N THR A 54 0.19 -0.85 -7.76
CA THR A 54 0.76 -2.18 -7.92
C THR A 54 1.54 -2.58 -6.66
N ALA A 55 2.31 -1.66 -6.08
CA ALA A 55 2.99 -1.87 -4.80
C ALA A 55 1.98 -2.11 -3.66
N GLY A 56 0.91 -1.32 -3.58
CA GLY A 56 -0.14 -1.50 -2.56
C GLY A 56 -0.88 -2.84 -2.68
N ARG A 57 -1.15 -3.31 -3.91
CA ARG A 57 -1.71 -4.65 -4.14
C ARG A 57 -0.75 -5.75 -3.71
N LEU A 58 0.53 -5.60 -4.02
CA LEU A 58 1.55 -6.58 -3.62
C LEU A 58 1.63 -6.66 -2.09
N ILE A 59 1.70 -5.53 -1.40
CA ILE A 59 1.72 -5.47 0.07
C ILE A 59 0.48 -6.14 0.67
N LYS A 60 -0.72 -5.87 0.13
CA LYS A 60 -1.97 -6.50 0.60
C LYS A 60 -2.03 -8.01 0.35
N SER A 61 -1.33 -8.49 -0.68
CA SER A 61 -1.26 -9.93 -1.01
C SER A 61 -0.18 -10.67 -0.23
N MET A 62 0.71 -9.96 0.47
CA MET A 62 1.73 -10.60 1.29
C MET A 62 1.11 -11.30 2.48
N PRO A 63 1.67 -12.44 2.90
CA PRO A 63 1.21 -13.12 4.10
C PRO A 63 1.44 -12.23 5.32
N GLU A 64 0.46 -12.21 6.23
CA GLU A 64 0.56 -11.50 7.51
C GLU A 64 1.76 -11.99 8.33
N ILE A 65 2.03 -13.30 8.26
CA ILE A 65 3.14 -13.94 8.96
C ILE A 65 4.23 -14.34 7.94
N ARG A 66 5.45 -13.88 8.19
CA ARG A 66 6.64 -14.32 7.44
C ARG A 66 7.19 -15.61 8.06
N GLU A 67 6.57 -16.74 7.70
CA GLU A 67 6.89 -18.06 8.25
C GLU A 67 8.38 -18.42 8.18
N GLU A 68 9.05 -18.10 7.06
CA GLU A 68 10.48 -18.36 6.87
C GLU A 68 11.35 -17.62 7.91
N LYS A 69 11.05 -16.34 8.19
CA LYS A 69 11.74 -15.56 9.22
C LYS A 69 11.50 -16.14 10.61
N VAL A 70 10.27 -16.57 10.92
CA VAL A 70 9.92 -17.18 12.21
C VAL A 70 10.67 -18.50 12.41
N ALA A 71 10.68 -19.36 11.38
CA ALA A 71 11.40 -20.62 11.40
C ALA A 71 12.90 -20.43 11.60
N HIS A 72 13.49 -19.44 10.91
CA HIS A 72 14.90 -19.10 11.04
C HIS A 72 15.27 -18.69 12.48
N ILE A 73 14.52 -17.76 13.07
CA ILE A 73 14.76 -17.31 14.46
C ILE A 73 14.57 -18.47 15.43
N ARG A 74 13.49 -19.27 15.27
CA ARG A 74 13.23 -20.44 16.10
C ARG A 74 14.39 -21.43 16.05
N ASN A 75 14.99 -21.64 14.87
CA ASN A 75 16.14 -22.50 14.73
C ASN A 75 17.36 -21.93 15.48
N GLN A 76 17.67 -20.64 15.31
CA GLN A 76 18.78 -20.00 16.03
C GLN A 76 18.64 -20.09 17.55
N LEU A 77 17.40 -19.97 18.06
CA LEU A 77 17.11 -20.15 19.48
C LEU A 77 17.38 -21.60 19.94
N LYS A 78 16.95 -22.60 19.15
CA LYS A 78 17.19 -24.02 19.44
C LYS A 78 18.67 -24.38 19.41
N THR A 79 19.43 -23.84 18.45
CA THR A 79 20.87 -24.11 18.30
C THR A 79 21.73 -23.24 19.19
N GLY A 80 21.15 -22.31 19.95
CA GLY A 80 21.88 -21.38 20.82
C GLY A 80 22.73 -20.35 20.07
N THR A 81 22.49 -20.16 18.76
CA THR A 81 23.25 -19.22 17.91
C THR A 81 22.58 -17.87 17.79
N TYR A 82 21.41 -17.67 18.43
CA TYR A 82 20.74 -16.39 18.48
C TYR A 82 21.54 -15.41 19.37
N GLN A 83 22.07 -14.35 18.76
CA GLN A 83 22.85 -13.33 19.46
C GLN A 83 21.98 -12.13 19.81
N LEU A 84 21.92 -11.82 21.10
CA LEU A 84 21.26 -10.62 21.61
C LEU A 84 22.21 -9.42 21.49
N ASP A 85 21.70 -8.34 20.90
CA ASP A 85 22.38 -7.06 20.81
C ASP A 85 21.66 -6.05 21.71
N PRO A 86 22.21 -5.73 22.91
CA PRO A 86 21.58 -4.81 23.85
C PRO A 86 21.32 -3.43 23.26
N GLY A 87 22.18 -2.96 22.34
CA GLY A 87 22.02 -1.67 21.67
C GLY A 87 20.79 -1.66 20.78
N LYS A 88 20.56 -2.74 20.01
CA LYS A 88 19.34 -2.89 19.19
C LYS A 88 18.08 -2.98 20.04
N ILE A 89 18.15 -3.64 21.20
CA ILE A 89 17.02 -3.75 22.13
C ILE A 89 16.64 -2.37 22.66
N ALA A 90 17.61 -1.62 23.20
CA ALA A 90 17.38 -0.27 23.72
C ALA A 90 16.86 0.69 22.63
N ALA A 91 17.44 0.64 21.43
CA ALA A 91 16.99 1.45 20.31
C ALA A 91 15.55 1.12 19.90
N ALA A 92 15.15 -0.15 19.90
CA ALA A 92 13.78 -0.56 19.62
C ALA A 92 12.80 -0.08 20.70
N MET A 93 13.18 -0.16 21.98
CA MET A 93 12.38 0.35 23.10
C MET A 93 12.15 1.87 22.99
N LEU A 94 13.22 2.63 22.71
CA LEU A 94 13.13 4.08 22.52
C LEU A 94 12.28 4.44 21.28
N LYS A 95 12.46 3.71 20.19
CA LYS A 95 11.66 3.91 18.98
C LYS A 95 10.17 3.75 19.26
N GLU A 96 9.79 2.70 20.00
CA GLU A 96 8.40 2.47 20.38
C GLU A 96 7.86 3.61 21.25
N ALA A 97 8.59 3.95 22.32
CA ALA A 97 8.21 5.01 23.25
C ALA A 97 8.01 6.38 22.57
N LEU A 98 8.82 6.70 21.56
CA LEU A 98 8.72 7.96 20.79
C LEU A 98 7.63 7.91 19.70
N SER A 99 7.23 6.72 19.26
CA SER A 99 6.17 6.55 18.25
C SER A 99 4.79 6.69 18.88
N ASP A 100 4.60 6.20 20.11
CA ASP A 100 3.37 6.37 20.89
C ASP A 100 3.07 7.84 21.23
N GLU A 101 4.11 8.67 21.38
CA GLU A 101 3.95 10.10 21.69
C GLU A 101 3.41 10.93 20.51
N ASN A 102 3.44 10.39 19.29
CA ASN A 102 3.00 11.07 18.06
C ASN A 102 1.68 10.51 17.48
N THR A 103 0.97 9.65 18.22
CA THR A 103 -0.37 9.14 17.89
C THR A 103 -1.44 9.71 18.82
#